data_AF-A0A8J3NFP9-F1
#
_entry.id   AF-A0A8J3NFP9-F1
#
_cell.length_a   1.000
_cell.length_b   1.000
_cell.length_c   1.000
_cell.angle_alpha   90.00
_cell.angle_beta   90.00
_cell.angle_gamma   90.00
#
_symmetry.space_group_name_H-M   'P 1'
#
loop_
_entity.id
_entity.type
_entity.pdbx_description
1 polymer ?
#
loop_
_entity_poly.entity_id
_entity_poly.type
_entity_poly.pdbx_seq_one_letter_code
_entity_poly.pdbx_strand_id
1 'polypeptide(L)'
;MAPRTAALFTLPLLGLGWLVGAHPTAPALPDCPAHAARPDRAPESGPPTGPHPGNACRAVPTEVRDGAPSTPAVSPPTEDATGYRHLGAMTDGTYSAVTGGLTVRDPGVRQGTHDFLATRFMARGDVSGSTRWLEAGWSENGWKDGAQHVYTYDTTTMTWSWYGQYEIHDGDRIHLALGSGATGRDGTTWRAWLWWGDRWNLLAAPTLPFGPRTQIEQYVEVYVDPARGGSYPVPAVDVDDVTVQPRPGDGFTPWRDPAVPTTTSPPYYGYCVDWRIRWSDWSARSC
;
A
#
# COMPACT_ATOMS: atom_id res chain seq x y z
N MET A 1 -22.72 68.03 -51.89
CA MET A 1 -21.63 67.09 -51.52
C MET A 1 -21.16 67.46 -50.13
N ALA A 2 -21.52 66.67 -49.13
CA ALA A 2 -21.19 66.89 -47.72
C ALA A 2 -20.63 65.57 -47.14
N PRO A 3 -19.64 65.60 -46.25
CA PRO A 3 -18.95 64.41 -45.78
C PRO A 3 -19.75 63.67 -44.69
N ARG A 4 -19.66 62.34 -44.70
CA ARG A 4 -20.20 61.45 -43.68
C ARG A 4 -19.33 61.50 -42.43
N THR A 5 -19.93 61.85 -41.29
CA THR A 5 -19.35 61.73 -39.94
C THR A 5 -19.51 60.29 -39.47
N ALA A 6 -18.40 59.61 -39.16
CA ALA A 6 -18.42 58.30 -38.50
C ALA A 6 -18.44 58.52 -36.97
N ALA A 7 -19.47 58.01 -36.30
CA ALA A 7 -19.53 57.97 -34.84
C ALA A 7 -18.89 56.66 -34.34
N LEU A 8 -17.82 56.77 -33.56
CA LEU A 8 -17.29 55.67 -32.77
C LEU A 8 -18.22 55.39 -31.58
N PHE A 9 -18.77 54.19 -31.51
CA PHE A 9 -19.39 53.65 -30.29
C PHE A 9 -18.31 52.99 -29.44
N THR A 10 -18.05 53.56 -28.26
CA THR A 10 -17.23 52.95 -27.20
C THR A 10 -18.16 52.11 -26.31
N LEU A 11 -17.98 50.79 -26.32
CA LEU A 11 -18.64 49.88 -25.37
C LEU A 11 -17.81 49.84 -24.08
N PRO A 12 -18.43 49.90 -22.88
CA PRO A 12 -17.71 49.69 -21.63
C PRO A 12 -17.40 48.20 -21.46
N LEU A 13 -16.12 47.86 -21.33
CA LEU A 13 -15.68 46.56 -20.83
C LEU A 13 -16.09 46.44 -19.35
N LEU A 14 -17.12 45.65 -19.08
CA LEU A 14 -17.41 45.14 -17.74
C LEU A 14 -16.34 44.08 -17.40
N GLY A 15 -15.40 44.46 -16.54
CA GLY A 15 -14.46 43.52 -15.93
C GLY A 15 -15.20 42.57 -14.99
N LEU A 16 -15.44 41.33 -15.43
CA LEU A 16 -15.75 40.24 -14.53
C LEU A 16 -14.46 39.86 -13.79
N GLY A 17 -14.30 40.40 -12.58
CA GLY A 17 -13.35 39.86 -11.60
C GLY A 17 -13.80 38.47 -11.19
N TRP A 18 -13.10 37.44 -11.67
CA TRP A 18 -13.26 36.09 -11.15
C TRP A 18 -12.69 36.05 -9.75
N LEU A 19 -13.57 36.07 -8.75
CA LEU A 19 -13.24 35.67 -7.38
C LEU A 19 -12.81 34.20 -7.43
N VAL A 20 -11.50 33.98 -7.37
CA VAL A 20 -10.92 32.66 -7.08
C VAL A 20 -11.36 32.31 -5.66
N GLY A 21 -12.48 31.61 -5.54
CA GLY A 21 -12.96 31.12 -4.25
C GLY A 21 -11.93 30.15 -3.69
N ALA A 22 -11.23 30.56 -2.62
CA ALA A 22 -10.42 29.66 -1.82
C ALA A 22 -11.32 28.50 -1.36
N HIS A 23 -11.08 27.30 -1.87
CA HIS A 23 -11.75 26.12 -1.36
C HIS A 23 -11.31 25.92 0.09
N PRO A 24 -12.25 25.77 1.05
CA PRO A 24 -11.87 25.50 2.42
C PRO A 24 -11.04 24.22 2.45
N THR A 25 -9.81 24.34 2.95
CA THR A 25 -8.96 23.19 3.22
C THR A 25 -9.69 22.33 4.24
N ALA A 26 -9.99 21.09 3.88
CA ALA A 26 -10.59 20.16 4.82
C ALA A 26 -9.67 20.06 6.06
N PRO A 27 -10.21 19.98 7.29
CA PRO A 27 -9.39 19.84 8.49
C PRO A 27 -8.49 18.60 8.38
N ALA A 28 -7.39 18.52 9.15
CA ALA A 28 -6.57 17.30 9.18
C ALA A 28 -7.23 16.23 10.06
N LEU A 29 -6.98 14.94 9.77
CA LEU A 29 -7.34 13.85 10.69
C LEU A 29 -6.61 14.02 12.03
N PRO A 30 -7.24 13.76 13.18
CA PRO A 30 -6.57 13.77 14.47
C PRO A 30 -5.57 12.61 14.56
N ASP A 31 -4.55 12.73 15.42
CA ASP A 31 -3.60 11.65 15.67
C ASP A 31 -4.29 10.44 16.32
N CYS A 32 -3.80 9.25 15.97
CA CYS A 32 -4.28 8.02 16.57
C CYS A 32 -3.80 7.89 18.02
N PRO A 33 -4.66 7.38 18.94
CA PRO A 33 -4.25 7.14 20.31
C PRO A 33 -3.20 6.03 20.38
N ALA A 34 -2.17 6.22 21.21
CA ALA A 34 -1.03 5.31 21.31
C ALA A 34 -1.35 3.92 21.91
N HIS A 35 -2.51 3.75 22.56
CA HIS A 35 -2.85 2.54 23.32
C HIS A 35 -4.27 2.02 23.01
N ALA A 36 -4.68 2.10 21.75
CA ALA A 36 -5.90 1.43 21.32
C ALA A 36 -5.74 -0.09 21.44
N ALA A 37 -6.79 -0.76 21.94
CA ALA A 37 -6.82 -2.21 22.01
C ALA A 37 -6.68 -2.84 20.61
N ARG A 38 -6.01 -3.99 20.55
CA ARG A 38 -5.95 -4.82 19.34
C ARG A 38 -7.37 -5.15 18.85
N PRO A 39 -7.60 -5.16 17.53
CA PRO A 39 -8.89 -5.58 17.00
C PRO A 39 -9.12 -7.06 17.32
N ASP A 40 -10.31 -7.40 17.80
CA ASP A 40 -10.76 -8.78 18.04
C ASP A 40 -11.53 -9.35 16.83
N ARG A 41 -11.85 -8.50 15.85
CA ARG A 41 -12.61 -8.83 14.64
C ARG A 41 -12.17 -8.01 13.44
N ALA A 42 -12.44 -8.54 12.26
CA ALA A 42 -12.29 -7.85 11.00
C ALA A 42 -13.23 -6.61 10.92
N PRO A 43 -12.88 -5.58 10.14
CA PRO A 43 -13.74 -4.43 9.93
C PRO A 43 -15.06 -4.83 9.26
N GLU A 44 -16.19 -4.32 9.74
CA GLU A 44 -17.50 -4.51 9.11
C GLU A 44 -17.66 -3.71 7.81
N SER A 45 -16.82 -2.68 7.61
CA SER A 45 -16.82 -1.81 6.44
C SER A 45 -15.41 -1.48 5.98
N GLY A 46 -15.22 -1.32 4.67
CA GLY A 46 -13.94 -0.89 4.09
C GLY A 46 -13.46 0.48 4.61
N PRO A 47 -12.21 0.86 4.29
CA PRO A 47 -11.66 2.13 4.74
C PRO A 47 -12.48 3.31 4.21
N PRO A 48 -12.45 4.45 4.91
CA PRO A 48 -13.13 5.65 4.48
C PRO A 48 -12.64 6.18 3.13
N THR A 49 -13.57 6.48 2.23
CA THR A 49 -13.29 7.01 0.89
C THR A 49 -13.36 8.54 0.83
N GLY A 50 -14.06 9.17 1.78
CA GLY A 50 -14.21 10.62 1.91
C GLY A 50 -13.12 11.30 2.75
N PRO A 51 -13.04 12.64 2.72
CA PRO A 51 -11.99 13.39 3.42
C PRO A 51 -12.06 13.28 4.96
N HIS A 52 -13.24 12.96 5.52
CA HIS A 52 -13.50 12.95 6.98
C HIS A 52 -14.50 11.88 7.44
N PRO A 53 -14.08 10.63 7.61
CA PRO A 53 -14.79 9.68 8.47
C PRO A 53 -14.74 10.13 9.94
N GLY A 54 -15.91 10.28 10.57
CA GLY A 54 -16.02 10.69 11.97
C GLY A 54 -15.32 9.79 13.00
N ASN A 55 -14.83 8.61 12.58
CA ASN A 55 -14.10 7.67 13.42
C ASN A 55 -12.67 7.35 12.94
N ALA A 56 -12.07 8.01 11.94
CA ALA A 56 -10.66 7.72 11.59
C ALA A 56 -9.65 8.64 12.30
N CYS A 57 -8.38 8.25 12.26
CA CYS A 57 -7.26 9.02 12.77
C CYS A 57 -6.03 8.83 11.87
N ARG A 58 -4.98 9.63 12.09
CA ARG A 58 -3.68 9.53 11.42
C ARG A 58 -2.67 8.89 12.35
N ALA A 59 -2.02 7.83 11.89
CA ALA A 59 -0.90 7.22 12.59
C ALA A 59 0.36 8.08 12.42
N VAL A 60 1.23 8.07 13.43
CA VAL A 60 2.51 8.77 13.37
C VAL A 60 3.60 7.70 13.38
N PRO A 61 4.48 7.63 12.37
CA PRO A 61 5.56 6.65 12.40
C PRO A 61 6.50 6.94 13.57
N THR A 62 6.85 5.90 14.31
CA THR A 62 7.82 5.98 15.41
C THR A 62 9.25 5.96 14.90
N GLU A 63 9.47 5.38 13.73
CA GLU A 63 10.75 5.30 13.05
C GLU A 63 10.54 5.49 11.54
N VAL A 64 11.39 6.32 10.93
CA VAL A 64 11.43 6.52 9.47
C VAL A 64 12.88 6.36 9.03
N ARG A 65 13.10 5.57 7.98
CA ARG A 65 14.44 5.33 7.42
C ARG A 65 14.43 5.47 5.91
N ASP A 66 15.37 6.26 5.41
CA ASP A 66 15.64 6.37 3.99
C ASP A 66 16.27 5.07 3.46
N GLY A 67 15.88 4.69 2.25
CA GLY A 67 16.52 3.61 1.51
C GLY A 67 15.52 2.80 0.73
N ALA A 68 15.89 2.44 -0.50
CA ALA A 68 15.17 1.43 -1.25
C ALA A 68 15.17 0.10 -0.47
N PRO A 69 14.16 -0.78 -0.64
CA PRO A 69 14.31 -2.19 -0.31
C PRO A 69 15.62 -2.62 -0.95
N SER A 70 16.56 -3.12 -0.14
CA SER A 70 17.95 -3.35 -0.53
C SER A 70 17.99 -4.24 -1.77
N THR A 71 18.02 -3.62 -2.93
CA THR A 71 18.23 -4.26 -4.22
C THR A 71 19.65 -3.88 -4.61
N PRO A 72 20.64 -4.77 -4.43
CA PRO A 72 21.91 -4.55 -5.07
C PRO A 72 21.63 -4.54 -6.58
N ALA A 73 22.10 -3.49 -7.27
CA ALA A 73 22.07 -3.44 -8.72
C ALA A 73 22.92 -4.59 -9.28
N VAL A 74 22.27 -5.68 -9.69
CA VAL A 74 22.90 -6.80 -10.39
C VAL A 74 22.08 -7.10 -11.64
N SER A 75 22.76 -7.12 -12.79
CA SER A 75 22.27 -7.57 -14.10
C SER A 75 21.60 -8.96 -14.03
N PRO A 76 20.75 -9.34 -15.01
CA PRO A 76 19.54 -10.13 -14.79
C PRO A 76 19.85 -11.43 -14.04
N PRO A 77 19.44 -11.56 -12.77
CA PRO A 77 19.90 -12.68 -11.98
C PRO A 77 19.02 -13.89 -12.28
N THR A 78 19.61 -15.07 -12.25
CA THR A 78 18.84 -16.28 -11.92
C THR A 78 18.09 -16.03 -10.60
N GLU A 79 16.96 -16.69 -10.42
CA GLU A 79 16.04 -16.52 -9.30
C GLU A 79 16.72 -16.52 -7.92
N ASP A 80 17.86 -17.20 -7.76
CA ASP A 80 18.65 -17.23 -6.53
C ASP A 80 19.56 -16.02 -6.26
N ALA A 81 19.93 -15.24 -7.28
CA ALA A 81 21.00 -14.24 -7.16
C ALA A 81 20.55 -12.86 -6.65
N THR A 82 19.24 -12.58 -6.57
CA THR A 82 18.72 -11.35 -5.94
C THR A 82 18.53 -11.46 -4.43
N GLY A 83 18.35 -12.68 -3.90
CA GLY A 83 17.87 -12.93 -2.53
C GLY A 83 16.34 -12.83 -2.35
N TYR A 84 15.62 -12.24 -3.30
CA TYR A 84 14.17 -11.97 -3.21
C TYR A 84 13.30 -13.14 -3.67
N ARG A 85 12.21 -13.39 -2.95
CA ARG A 85 11.15 -14.34 -3.26
C ARG A 85 9.81 -13.65 -2.99
N HIS A 86 8.99 -13.45 -4.02
CA HIS A 86 7.66 -12.85 -3.85
C HIS A 86 6.62 -13.95 -4.01
N LEU A 87 5.96 -14.36 -2.93
CA LEU A 87 5.03 -15.48 -2.91
C LEU A 87 3.60 -14.94 -2.89
N GLY A 88 2.81 -15.17 -3.95
CA GLY A 88 1.39 -14.78 -3.97
C GLY A 88 0.87 -14.42 -5.35
N ALA A 89 0.12 -13.32 -5.46
CA ALA A 89 -0.57 -12.92 -6.69
C ALA A 89 -0.56 -11.40 -6.96
N MET A 90 -0.69 -11.07 -8.25
CA MET A 90 -0.84 -9.71 -8.76
C MET A 90 -2.01 -9.66 -9.75
N THR A 91 -2.76 -8.57 -9.74
CA THR A 91 -3.78 -8.32 -10.77
C THR A 91 -3.15 -7.97 -12.11
N ASP A 92 -3.60 -8.59 -13.20
CA ASP A 92 -3.19 -8.18 -14.56
C ASP A 92 -3.88 -6.87 -14.97
N GLY A 93 -5.08 -6.64 -14.44
CA GLY A 93 -5.84 -5.40 -14.60
C GLY A 93 -5.45 -4.30 -13.61
N THR A 94 -6.18 -3.18 -13.67
CA THR A 94 -6.00 -2.06 -12.74
C THR A 94 -7.20 -1.89 -11.82
N TYR A 95 -6.92 -1.66 -10.54
CA TYR A 95 -7.90 -1.56 -9.46
C TYR A 95 -7.61 -0.34 -8.61
N SER A 96 -8.64 0.15 -7.95
CA SER A 96 -8.60 1.37 -7.14
C SER A 96 -8.37 1.15 -5.67
N ALA A 97 -8.55 -0.08 -5.18
CA ALA A 97 -8.28 -0.45 -3.80
C ALA A 97 -8.14 -1.97 -3.62
N VAL A 98 -7.56 -2.37 -2.49
CA VAL A 98 -7.50 -3.73 -1.97
C VAL A 98 -7.66 -3.69 -0.45
N THR A 99 -8.28 -4.72 0.12
CA THR A 99 -8.36 -4.93 1.58
C THR A 99 -8.33 -6.41 1.89
N GLY A 100 -7.81 -6.78 3.06
CA GLY A 100 -7.73 -8.18 3.50
C GLY A 100 -7.00 -8.32 4.83
N GLY A 101 -7.05 -9.52 5.39
CA GLY A 101 -6.35 -9.88 6.61
C GLY A 101 -5.00 -10.53 6.34
N LEU A 102 -4.01 -10.18 7.18
CA LEU A 102 -2.67 -10.75 7.18
C LEU A 102 -2.40 -11.30 8.58
N THR A 103 -2.02 -12.57 8.66
CA THR A 103 -1.56 -13.17 9.92
C THR A 103 -0.08 -12.85 10.13
N VAL A 104 0.24 -12.37 11.33
CA VAL A 104 1.60 -12.09 11.78
C VAL A 104 2.24 -13.38 12.22
N ARG A 105 3.46 -13.65 11.75
CA ARG A 105 4.25 -14.81 12.20
C ARG A 105 5.66 -14.40 12.58
N ASP A 106 6.28 -15.19 13.45
CA ASP A 106 7.71 -15.07 13.79
C ASP A 106 8.54 -16.09 12.99
N PRO A 107 9.16 -15.69 11.86
CA PRO A 107 10.15 -16.50 11.15
C PRO A 107 11.54 -16.56 11.81
N GLY A 108 11.81 -15.78 12.86
CA GLY A 108 13.13 -15.70 13.48
C GLY A 108 14.22 -15.18 12.52
N VAL A 109 13.94 -14.06 11.84
CA VAL A 109 14.88 -13.37 10.96
C VAL A 109 16.18 -13.09 11.71
N ARG A 110 17.31 -13.42 11.08
CA ARG A 110 18.64 -13.27 11.71
C ARG A 110 18.94 -11.79 11.96
N GLN A 111 19.12 -11.42 13.23
CA GLN A 111 19.55 -10.06 13.57
C GLN A 111 20.94 -9.74 13.01
N GLY A 112 21.14 -8.49 12.59
CA GLY A 112 22.40 -8.00 12.00
C GLY A 112 22.63 -8.42 10.55
N THR A 113 21.61 -8.94 9.86
CA THR A 113 21.65 -9.27 8.42
C THR A 113 20.70 -8.37 7.62
N HIS A 114 20.74 -8.49 6.30
CA HIS A 114 19.71 -7.90 5.44
C HIS A 114 18.49 -8.80 5.23
N ASP A 115 18.40 -9.94 5.91
CA ASP A 115 17.23 -10.81 5.78
C ASP A 115 15.96 -10.07 6.22
N PHE A 116 14.84 -10.33 5.55
CA PHE A 116 13.53 -9.91 6.05
C PHE A 116 12.41 -10.76 5.49
N LEU A 117 11.35 -10.85 6.28
CA LEU A 117 10.05 -11.31 5.82
C LEU A 117 9.05 -10.16 5.90
N ALA A 118 8.24 -9.99 4.87
CA ALA A 118 7.14 -9.05 4.89
C ALA A 118 5.89 -9.67 4.27
N THR A 119 4.74 -9.42 4.86
CA THR A 119 3.44 -9.70 4.22
C THR A 119 2.77 -8.39 3.93
N ARG A 120 2.37 -8.17 2.68
CA ARG A 120 1.93 -6.85 2.23
C ARG A 120 0.86 -6.89 1.14
N PHE A 121 0.11 -5.79 1.10
CA PHE A 121 -0.53 -5.32 -0.12
C PHE A 121 0.32 -4.21 -0.74
N MET A 122 0.32 -4.12 -2.07
CA MET A 122 1.00 -3.06 -2.81
C MET A 122 0.11 -2.52 -3.92
N ALA A 123 0.07 -1.19 -4.07
CA ALA A 123 -0.44 -0.50 -5.24
C ALA A 123 0.74 -0.02 -6.07
N ARG A 124 0.89 -0.56 -7.29
CA ARG A 124 2.07 -0.39 -8.15
C ARG A 124 1.71 0.08 -9.54
N GLY A 125 2.49 1.02 -10.09
CA GLY A 125 2.37 1.48 -11.47
C GLY A 125 3.71 1.88 -12.08
N ASP A 126 3.91 1.55 -13.35
CA ASP A 126 5.09 1.97 -14.12
C ASP A 126 4.83 3.34 -14.76
N VAL A 127 5.65 4.33 -14.41
CA VAL A 127 5.51 5.71 -14.86
C VAL A 127 6.85 6.21 -15.39
N SER A 128 6.87 6.64 -16.64
CA SER A 128 8.07 7.20 -17.30
C SER A 128 9.31 6.28 -17.20
N GLY A 129 9.10 4.97 -17.32
CA GLY A 129 10.18 3.97 -17.25
C GLY A 129 10.68 3.67 -15.84
N SER A 130 9.98 4.11 -14.79
CA SER A 130 10.27 3.74 -13.40
C SER A 130 9.04 3.16 -12.71
N THR A 131 9.23 2.07 -11.98
CA THR A 131 8.18 1.51 -11.12
C THR A 131 7.99 2.41 -9.90
N ARG A 132 6.74 2.78 -9.61
CA ARG A 132 6.34 3.47 -8.38
C ARG A 132 5.32 2.63 -7.65
N TRP A 133 5.39 2.64 -6.33
CA TRP A 133 4.42 1.98 -5.48
C TRP A 133 4.29 2.61 -4.10
N LEU A 134 3.17 2.25 -3.47
CA LEU A 134 2.94 2.29 -2.03
C LEU A 134 2.63 0.86 -1.59
N GLU A 135 3.29 0.42 -0.53
CA GLU A 135 2.98 -0.84 0.14
C GLU A 135 2.73 -0.63 1.63
N ALA A 136 1.92 -1.53 2.18
CA ALA A 136 1.64 -1.59 3.60
C ALA A 136 1.50 -3.05 4.03
N GLY A 137 1.99 -3.35 5.22
CA GLY A 137 2.11 -4.72 5.68
C GLY A 137 2.57 -4.82 7.12
N TRP A 138 2.95 -6.02 7.50
CA TRP A 138 3.84 -6.26 8.63
C TRP A 138 5.16 -6.85 8.13
N SER A 139 6.26 -6.57 8.82
CA SER A 139 7.58 -7.12 8.50
C SER A 139 8.38 -7.44 9.75
N GLU A 140 9.29 -8.39 9.61
CA GLU A 140 10.39 -8.63 10.54
C GLU A 140 11.71 -8.47 9.77
N ASN A 141 12.60 -7.63 10.29
CA ASN A 141 13.78 -7.16 9.55
C ASN A 141 15.06 -7.38 10.36
N GLY A 142 16.03 -8.07 9.79
CA GLY A 142 17.30 -8.39 10.44
C GLY A 142 18.18 -7.16 10.72
N TRP A 143 18.06 -6.11 9.89
CA TRP A 143 18.84 -4.86 10.04
C TRP A 143 18.23 -3.87 11.04
N LYS A 144 17.09 -4.22 11.65
CA LYS A 144 16.42 -3.43 12.67
C LYS A 144 16.63 -4.10 14.03
N ASP A 145 15.57 -4.61 14.64
CA ASP A 145 15.54 -5.25 15.95
C ASP A 145 15.08 -6.72 15.88
N GLY A 146 14.81 -7.25 14.69
CA GLY A 146 14.30 -8.62 14.51
C GLY A 146 12.94 -8.85 15.16
N ALA A 147 12.13 -7.80 15.34
CA ALA A 147 10.75 -7.90 15.81
C ALA A 147 9.75 -7.63 14.67
N GLN A 148 8.49 -8.04 14.86
CA GLN A 148 7.42 -7.79 13.90
C GLN A 148 6.87 -6.36 14.06
N HIS A 149 6.76 -5.63 12.95
CA HIS A 149 6.27 -4.25 12.94
C HIS A 149 5.25 -4.04 11.82
N VAL A 150 4.19 -3.28 12.10
CA VAL A 150 3.39 -2.67 11.04
C VAL A 150 4.26 -1.62 10.34
N TYR A 151 4.26 -1.64 9.00
CA TYR A 151 5.06 -0.73 8.20
C TYR A 151 4.33 -0.25 6.95
N THR A 152 4.85 0.84 6.39
CA THR A 152 4.63 1.24 4.99
C THR A 152 5.95 1.53 4.32
N TYR A 153 6.00 1.32 3.01
CA TYR A 153 7.06 1.85 2.17
C TYR A 153 6.46 2.60 0.99
N ASP A 154 6.98 3.80 0.72
CA ASP A 154 6.57 4.63 -0.41
C ASP A 154 7.77 5.05 -1.26
N THR A 155 7.62 4.91 -2.58
CA THR A 155 8.67 5.22 -3.56
C THR A 155 8.77 6.68 -3.96
N THR A 156 7.84 7.54 -3.54
CA THR A 156 7.93 8.98 -3.76
C THR A 156 9.02 9.57 -2.85
N THR A 157 9.08 9.13 -1.59
CA THR A 157 10.09 9.53 -0.62
C THR A 157 11.23 8.51 -0.49
N MET A 158 11.05 7.27 -0.97
CA MET A 158 11.99 6.15 -0.77
C MET A 158 12.23 5.86 0.71
N THR A 159 11.16 5.89 1.52
CA THR A 159 11.25 5.73 2.97
C THR A 159 10.46 4.54 3.46
N TRP A 160 11.07 3.78 4.35
CA TRP A 160 10.39 2.86 5.25
C TRP A 160 9.87 3.65 6.45
N SER A 161 8.63 3.36 6.85
CA SER A 161 8.01 3.93 8.06
C SER A 161 7.44 2.80 8.90
N TRP A 162 7.82 2.75 10.18
CA TRP A 162 7.32 1.77 11.16
C TRP A 162 6.46 2.46 12.21
N TYR A 163 5.41 1.76 12.64
CA TYR A 163 4.38 2.31 13.52
C TYR A 163 4.35 1.55 14.85
N GLY A 164 5.30 1.84 15.74
CA GLY A 164 5.47 1.16 17.03
C GLY A 164 4.32 1.35 18.02
N GLN A 165 3.34 2.20 17.71
CA GLN A 165 2.07 2.32 18.43
C GLN A 165 1.10 1.14 18.21
N TYR A 166 1.38 0.26 17.23
CA TYR A 166 0.61 -0.95 16.97
C TYR A 166 1.46 -2.18 17.29
N GLU A 167 1.36 -2.63 18.52
CA GLU A 167 2.11 -3.79 19.02
C GLU A 167 1.51 -5.09 18.45
N ILE A 168 2.28 -5.78 17.60
CA ILE A 168 1.89 -7.03 16.94
C ILE A 168 2.84 -8.17 17.32
N HIS A 169 2.32 -9.40 17.37
CA HIS A 169 3.06 -10.60 17.75
C HIS A 169 2.70 -11.80 16.86
N ASP A 170 3.49 -12.88 16.93
CA ASP A 170 3.16 -14.16 16.29
C ASP A 170 1.72 -14.62 16.65
N GLY A 171 0.94 -14.93 15.62
CA GLY A 171 -0.46 -15.34 15.72
C GLY A 171 -1.47 -14.20 15.68
N ASP A 172 -1.05 -12.93 15.78
CA ASP A 172 -1.97 -11.81 15.60
C ASP A 172 -2.49 -11.75 14.16
N ARG A 173 -3.73 -11.26 13.98
CA ARG A 173 -4.30 -10.98 12.67
C ARG A 173 -4.53 -9.47 12.53
N ILE A 174 -3.91 -8.88 11.52
CA ILE A 174 -4.11 -7.46 11.18
C ILE A 174 -4.92 -7.35 9.89
N HIS A 175 -5.69 -6.27 9.76
CA HIS A 175 -6.44 -6.01 8.54
C HIS A 175 -6.00 -4.68 7.94
N LEU A 176 -5.62 -4.72 6.67
CA LEU A 176 -5.05 -3.59 5.94
C LEU A 176 -5.89 -3.28 4.72
N ALA A 177 -5.85 -2.02 4.31
CA ALA A 177 -6.38 -1.61 3.03
C ALA A 177 -5.46 -0.59 2.33
N LEU A 178 -5.32 -0.73 1.02
CA LEU A 178 -4.77 0.31 0.16
C LEU A 178 -5.89 0.85 -0.72
N GLY A 179 -5.98 2.16 -0.91
CA GLY A 179 -7.02 2.76 -1.75
C GLY A 179 -6.64 4.11 -2.34
N SER A 180 -7.03 4.32 -3.58
CA SER A 180 -6.92 5.61 -4.26
C SER A 180 -7.86 6.65 -3.65
N GLY A 181 -7.42 7.89 -3.64
CA GLY A 181 -8.12 9.05 -3.13
C GLY A 181 -8.28 10.13 -4.19
N ALA A 182 -8.04 11.38 -3.81
CA ALA A 182 -8.14 12.50 -4.73
C ALA A 182 -7.05 12.41 -5.81
N THR A 183 -7.45 12.66 -7.07
CA THR A 183 -6.53 12.80 -8.20
C THR A 183 -6.31 14.28 -8.48
N GLY A 184 -5.05 14.69 -8.53
CA GLY A 184 -4.60 16.03 -8.89
C GLY A 184 -3.75 16.03 -10.15
N ARG A 185 -3.12 17.18 -10.43
CA ARG A 185 -2.22 17.34 -11.58
C ARG A 185 -1.00 16.41 -11.50
N ASP A 186 -0.47 16.22 -10.30
CA ASP A 186 0.81 15.56 -10.06
C ASP A 186 0.66 14.06 -9.78
N GLY A 187 -0.57 13.53 -9.86
CA GLY A 187 -0.87 12.12 -9.62
C GLY A 187 -2.09 11.92 -8.72
N THR A 188 -2.17 10.73 -8.13
CA THR A 188 -3.27 10.35 -7.23
C THR A 188 -2.75 10.11 -5.83
N THR A 189 -3.46 10.65 -4.83
CA THR A 189 -3.20 10.30 -3.44
C THR A 189 -3.62 8.86 -3.20
N TRP A 190 -2.67 7.98 -2.92
CA TRP A 190 -2.93 6.61 -2.48
C TRP A 190 -2.77 6.51 -0.98
N ARG A 191 -3.68 5.80 -0.31
CA ARG A 191 -3.75 5.74 1.14
C ARG A 191 -3.57 4.32 1.62
N ALA A 192 -2.75 4.15 2.66
CA ALA A 192 -2.62 2.91 3.41
C ALA A 192 -3.35 3.04 4.74
N TRP A 193 -4.19 2.06 5.07
CA TRP A 193 -5.01 2.04 6.26
C TRP A 193 -4.81 0.75 7.04
N LEU A 194 -4.82 0.87 8.37
CA LEU A 194 -4.86 -0.24 9.32
C LEU A 194 -6.17 -0.21 10.10
N TRP A 195 -6.86 -1.33 10.18
CA TRP A 195 -7.94 -1.51 11.15
C TRP A 195 -7.36 -1.82 12.53
N TRP A 196 -7.63 -0.95 13.50
CA TRP A 196 -7.11 -1.08 14.86
C TRP A 196 -8.00 -0.31 15.83
N GLY A 197 -8.31 -0.87 17.00
CA GLY A 197 -9.15 -0.20 18.01
C GLY A 197 -10.52 0.22 17.50
N ASP A 198 -11.20 -0.68 16.78
CA ASP A 198 -12.52 -0.46 16.16
C ASP A 198 -12.59 0.76 15.22
N ARG A 199 -11.45 1.12 14.60
CA ARG A 199 -11.36 2.22 13.65
C ARG A 199 -10.30 2.01 12.58
N TRP A 200 -10.44 2.79 11.51
CA TRP A 200 -9.42 2.89 10.47
C TRP A 200 -8.38 3.96 10.82
N ASN A 201 -7.11 3.56 10.76
CA ASN A 201 -5.94 4.36 11.11
C ASN A 201 -5.15 4.62 9.82
N LEU A 202 -5.05 5.88 9.39
CA LEU A 202 -4.33 6.26 8.18
C LEU A 202 -2.83 6.18 8.45
N LEU A 203 -2.15 5.20 7.83
CA LEU A 203 -0.70 5.01 7.95
C LEU A 203 0.04 5.99 7.05
N ALA A 204 -0.27 5.98 5.75
CA ALA A 204 0.40 6.78 4.74
C ALA A 204 -0.60 7.30 3.71
N ALA A 205 -0.30 8.45 3.10
CA ALA A 205 -1.13 9.06 2.06
C ALA A 205 -0.31 9.81 0.99
N PRO A 206 0.71 9.18 0.36
CA PRO A 206 1.52 9.85 -0.65
C PRO A 206 0.72 10.13 -1.92
N THR A 207 1.14 11.16 -2.66
CA THR A 207 0.73 11.34 -4.06
C THR A 207 1.68 10.53 -4.93
N LEU A 208 1.14 9.52 -5.61
CA LEU A 208 1.87 8.67 -6.55
C LEU A 208 1.61 9.15 -7.99
N PRO A 209 2.60 9.11 -8.87
CA PRO A 209 2.51 9.70 -10.21
C PRO A 209 1.71 8.83 -11.21
N PHE A 210 0.84 7.96 -10.72
CA PHE A 210 -0.10 7.17 -11.52
C PHE A 210 -1.56 7.48 -11.14
N GLY A 211 -2.48 6.97 -11.97
CA GLY A 211 -3.90 7.25 -11.85
C GLY A 211 -4.57 6.63 -10.61
N PRO A 212 -5.89 6.79 -10.48
CA PRO A 212 -6.68 6.23 -9.38
C PRO A 212 -6.92 4.71 -9.52
N ARG A 213 -6.32 4.08 -10.52
CA ARG A 213 -6.36 2.64 -10.73
C ARG A 213 -4.97 2.20 -11.13
N THR A 214 -4.50 1.10 -10.55
CA THR A 214 -3.17 0.57 -10.79
C THR A 214 -3.14 -0.94 -10.51
N GLN A 215 -2.04 -1.63 -10.81
CA GLN A 215 -1.90 -3.04 -10.45
C GLN A 215 -1.80 -3.20 -8.93
N ILE A 216 -2.49 -4.22 -8.42
CA ILE A 216 -2.47 -4.58 -7.01
C ILE A 216 -1.70 -5.88 -6.83
N GLU A 217 -0.80 -5.92 -5.85
CA GLU A 217 -0.11 -7.13 -5.41
C GLU A 217 -0.58 -7.54 -4.01
N GLN A 218 -0.62 -8.85 -3.75
CA GLN A 218 -0.67 -9.46 -2.42
C GLN A 218 0.47 -10.47 -2.34
N TYR A 219 1.46 -10.20 -1.49
CA TYR A 219 2.66 -11.04 -1.39
C TYR A 219 3.11 -11.27 0.05
N VAL A 220 3.62 -12.48 0.28
CA VAL A 220 4.63 -12.75 1.29
C VAL A 220 5.98 -12.62 0.59
N GLU A 221 6.75 -11.62 0.97
CA GLU A 221 8.07 -11.35 0.46
C GLU A 221 9.11 -11.90 1.45
N VAL A 222 10.00 -12.73 0.94
CA VAL A 222 11.13 -13.28 1.68
C VAL A 222 12.38 -12.78 1.00
N TYR A 223 13.26 -12.15 1.78
CA TYR A 223 14.59 -11.82 1.34
C TYR A 223 15.62 -12.54 2.20
N VAL A 224 16.52 -13.26 1.53
CA VAL A 224 17.68 -13.86 2.16
C VAL A 224 18.92 -13.15 1.65
N ASP A 225 19.69 -12.56 2.56
CA ASP A 225 20.93 -11.84 2.28
C ASP A 225 21.95 -12.76 1.60
N PRO A 226 22.26 -12.56 0.30
CA PRO A 226 23.18 -13.43 -0.43
C PRO A 226 24.61 -13.38 0.14
N ALA A 227 25.01 -12.28 0.78
CA ALA A 227 26.34 -12.14 1.38
C ALA A 227 26.49 -12.94 2.69
N ARG A 228 25.37 -13.28 3.32
CA ARG A 228 25.32 -14.13 4.52
C ARG A 228 24.94 -15.58 4.19
N GLY A 229 24.38 -15.81 3.00
CA GLY A 229 23.97 -17.11 2.50
C GLY A 229 22.86 -17.76 3.33
N GLY A 230 22.46 -18.95 2.89
CA GLY A 230 21.52 -19.82 3.60
C GLY A 230 20.06 -19.65 3.18
N SER A 231 19.19 -20.06 4.08
CA SER A 231 17.74 -19.86 4.09
C SER A 231 17.31 -19.79 5.55
N TYR A 232 16.11 -19.29 5.82
CA TYR A 232 15.48 -19.43 7.12
C TYR A 232 14.07 -20.02 6.94
N PRO A 233 13.62 -20.87 7.87
CA PRO A 233 12.30 -21.48 7.77
C PRO A 233 11.25 -20.39 7.90
N VAL A 234 10.33 -20.34 6.94
CA VAL A 234 9.18 -19.45 6.98
C VAL A 234 7.99 -20.25 7.49
N PRO A 235 7.43 -19.93 8.68
CA PRO A 235 6.20 -20.52 9.16
C PRO A 235 5.04 -20.20 8.19
N ALA A 236 3.92 -20.91 8.31
CA ALA A 236 2.75 -20.60 7.49
C ALA A 236 2.23 -19.20 7.81
N VAL A 237 2.41 -18.30 6.86
CA VAL A 237 1.89 -16.93 6.88
C VAL A 237 0.60 -16.91 6.07
N ASP A 238 -0.52 -16.66 6.74
CA ASP A 238 -1.84 -16.63 6.11
C ASP A 238 -2.21 -15.23 5.61
N VAL A 239 -2.87 -15.22 4.45
CA VAL A 239 -3.56 -14.08 3.86
C VAL A 239 -5.00 -14.50 3.60
N ASP A 240 -5.97 -13.68 4.01
CA ASP A 240 -7.39 -14.04 3.97
C ASP A 240 -8.32 -12.85 3.67
N ASP A 241 -9.56 -13.20 3.31
CA ASP A 241 -10.64 -12.24 3.03
C ASP A 241 -10.28 -11.14 2.02
N VAL A 242 -9.44 -11.48 1.03
CA VAL A 242 -8.92 -10.45 0.11
C VAL A 242 -9.95 -10.06 -0.93
N THR A 243 -10.24 -8.76 -0.97
CA THR A 243 -11.16 -8.14 -1.92
C THR A 243 -10.51 -6.93 -2.60
N VAL A 244 -10.93 -6.64 -3.82
CA VAL A 244 -10.44 -5.53 -4.64
C VAL A 244 -11.58 -4.62 -5.06
N GLN A 245 -11.31 -3.34 -5.24
CA GLN A 245 -12.28 -2.37 -5.73
C GLN A 245 -11.94 -1.97 -7.17
N PRO A 246 -12.78 -2.29 -8.18
CA PRO A 246 -12.45 -2.02 -9.58
C PRO A 246 -12.23 -0.54 -9.91
N ARG A 247 -13.11 0.35 -9.43
CA ARG A 247 -13.01 1.81 -9.61
C ARG A 247 -13.33 2.55 -8.30
N PRO A 248 -12.83 3.79 -8.14
CA PRO A 248 -13.16 4.58 -6.97
C PRO A 248 -14.67 4.75 -6.82
N GLY A 249 -15.21 4.34 -5.67
CA GLY A 249 -16.63 4.43 -5.36
C GLY A 249 -17.45 3.17 -5.70
N ASP A 250 -16.87 2.20 -6.41
CA ASP A 250 -17.50 0.89 -6.63
C ASP A 250 -17.54 0.09 -5.31
N GLY A 251 -18.35 -0.97 -5.26
CA GLY A 251 -18.24 -1.97 -4.19
C GLY A 251 -16.93 -2.76 -4.27
N PHE A 252 -16.51 -3.33 -3.14
CA PHE A 252 -15.44 -4.33 -3.14
C PHE A 252 -15.97 -5.65 -3.72
N THR A 253 -15.17 -6.27 -4.58
CA THR A 253 -15.41 -7.59 -5.17
C THR A 253 -14.38 -8.56 -4.61
N PRO A 254 -14.76 -9.79 -4.24
CA PRO A 254 -13.80 -10.82 -3.84
C PRO A 254 -12.73 -11.01 -4.93
N TRP A 255 -11.44 -11.02 -4.56
CA TRP A 255 -10.39 -11.18 -5.58
C TRP A 255 -10.51 -12.52 -6.30
N ARG A 256 -10.99 -13.57 -5.62
CA ARG A 256 -11.31 -14.89 -6.22
C ARG A 256 -12.30 -14.85 -7.40
N ASP A 257 -13.00 -13.74 -7.62
CA ASP A 257 -13.93 -13.60 -8.74
C ASP A 257 -13.17 -13.75 -10.08
N PRO A 258 -13.63 -14.64 -11.00
CA PRO A 258 -12.96 -14.85 -12.28
C PRO A 258 -12.92 -13.61 -13.18
N ALA A 259 -13.72 -12.58 -12.88
CA ALA A 259 -13.65 -11.27 -13.54
C ALA A 259 -12.47 -10.40 -13.04
N VAL A 260 -11.63 -10.91 -12.15
CA VAL A 260 -10.37 -10.28 -11.70
C VAL A 260 -9.18 -11.02 -12.34
N PRO A 261 -8.71 -10.60 -13.53
CA PRO A 261 -7.53 -11.19 -14.17
C PRO A 261 -6.33 -11.09 -13.24
N THR A 262 -5.68 -12.23 -13.01
CA THR A 262 -4.66 -12.38 -11.96
C THR A 262 -3.57 -13.33 -12.43
N THR A 263 -2.33 -12.90 -12.24
CA THR A 263 -1.12 -13.72 -12.36
C THR A 263 -0.57 -14.07 -10.98
N THR A 264 0.16 -15.18 -10.91
CA THR A 264 0.88 -15.59 -9.70
C THR A 264 2.36 -15.43 -9.91
N SER A 265 3.09 -15.29 -8.81
CA SER A 265 4.54 -15.38 -8.84
C SER A 265 5.03 -16.70 -9.44
N PRO A 266 6.26 -16.74 -9.99
CA PRO A 266 6.91 -18.00 -10.34
C PRO A 266 7.10 -18.89 -9.09
N PRO A 267 7.31 -20.20 -9.28
CA PRO A 267 7.65 -21.10 -8.20
C PRO A 267 9.07 -20.84 -7.71
N TYR A 268 9.24 -20.66 -6.41
CA TYR A 268 10.54 -20.44 -5.79
C TYR A 268 11.02 -21.68 -5.04
N TYR A 269 12.27 -22.09 -5.27
CA TYR A 269 12.84 -23.23 -4.53
C TYR A 269 12.83 -22.96 -3.01
N GLY A 270 12.40 -23.96 -2.23
CA GLY A 270 12.36 -23.90 -0.77
C GLY A 270 11.13 -23.20 -0.17
N TYR A 271 10.22 -22.67 -1.00
CA TYR A 271 9.01 -21.99 -0.55
C TYR A 271 7.80 -22.42 -1.38
N CYS A 272 6.65 -22.56 -0.73
CA CYS A 272 5.39 -22.86 -1.41
C CYS A 272 4.31 -21.85 -1.07
N VAL A 273 3.39 -21.71 -2.02
CA VAL A 273 2.09 -21.07 -1.81
C VAL A 273 1.02 -22.16 -1.79
N ASP A 274 0.19 -22.17 -0.75
CA ASP A 274 -0.98 -23.04 -0.62
C ASP A 274 -2.27 -22.22 -0.73
N TRP A 275 -3.06 -22.48 -1.77
CA TRP A 275 -4.29 -21.75 -2.07
C TRP A 275 -5.50 -22.50 -1.52
N ARG A 276 -6.05 -22.08 -0.37
CA ARG A 276 -7.32 -22.60 0.15
C ARG A 276 -8.50 -22.12 -0.71
N ILE A 277 -8.51 -20.83 -0.99
CA ILE A 277 -9.40 -20.18 -1.95
C ILE A 277 -8.53 -19.26 -2.81
N ARG A 278 -8.43 -19.55 -4.10
CA ARG A 278 -7.50 -18.86 -4.99
C ARG A 278 -7.67 -17.34 -4.93
N TRP A 279 -6.56 -16.63 -4.70
CA TRP A 279 -6.45 -15.17 -4.58
C TRP A 279 -7.17 -14.50 -3.40
N SER A 280 -7.87 -15.27 -2.57
CA SER A 280 -8.65 -14.74 -1.43
C SER A 280 -8.11 -15.25 -0.11
N ASP A 281 -7.82 -16.56 -0.02
CA ASP A 281 -7.45 -17.23 1.23
C ASP A 281 -6.33 -18.22 0.94
N TRP A 282 -5.12 -17.92 1.41
CA TRP A 282 -3.93 -18.69 1.07
C TRP A 282 -2.86 -18.54 2.15
N SER A 283 -1.83 -19.36 2.06
CA SER A 283 -0.65 -19.23 2.91
C SER A 283 0.64 -19.38 2.11
N ALA A 284 1.72 -18.78 2.60
CA ALA A 284 3.07 -19.06 2.14
C ALA A 284 3.93 -19.58 3.28
N ARG A 285 4.84 -20.52 2.97
CA ARG A 285 5.73 -21.18 3.93
C ARG A 285 6.96 -21.79 3.26
N SER A 286 7.90 -22.25 4.06
CA SER A 286 8.96 -23.14 3.58
C SER A 286 8.45 -24.53 3.19
N CYS A 287 9.12 -25.10 2.19
CA CYS A 287 9.01 -26.47 1.68
C CYS A 287 10.43 -27.03 1.49
#